data_AF-A0A7C4BWY8-F1
#
_entry.id   AF-A0A7C4BWY8-F1
#
_cell.length_a   1.000
_cell.length_b   1.000
_cell.length_c   1.000
_cell.angle_alpha   90.00
_cell.angle_beta   90.00
_cell.angle_gamma   90.00
#
_symmetry.space_group_name_H-M   'P 1'
#
loop_
_entity.id
_entity.type
_entity.pdbx_description
1 polymer ?
#
loop_
_entity_poly.entity_id
_entity_poly.type
_entity_poly.pdbx_seq_one_letter_code
_entity_poly.pdbx_strand_id
1 'polypeptide(L)'
;AALPAKSFMAGLLVCILSGIFSPMLNFAFVFGEPLRNAALAAGASVGRAADGLWALTLTAGFLPNAGYALYLIVRNRSGNLWSRHTAGNLFWSTLMGVLCYASFLVYGSGASHLGRLGGIVGWPLFMSMSLITSNSLGALTGEWRGAPAKALRLSLLGMGILIVAIVIIASGGQA
;
A
#
# COMPACT_ATOMS: atom_id res chain seq x y z
N ALA A 1 26.67 0.69 8.20
CA ALA A 1 27.00 -0.43 9.09
C ALA A 1 26.34 -1.69 8.53
N ALA A 2 27.14 -2.63 8.03
CA ALA A 2 26.65 -3.86 7.42
C ALA A 2 26.06 -4.79 8.49
N LEU A 3 24.87 -5.34 8.23
CA LEU A 3 24.22 -6.31 9.12
C LEU A 3 25.11 -7.57 9.27
N PRO A 4 25.25 -8.13 10.48
CA PRO A 4 26.15 -9.25 10.75
C PRO A 4 25.78 -10.50 9.92
N ALA A 5 26.79 -11.23 9.44
CA ALA A 5 26.73 -12.32 8.46
C ALA A 5 25.75 -13.50 8.76
N LYS A 6 25.16 -13.57 9.96
CA LYS A 6 24.01 -14.45 10.26
C LYS A 6 22.70 -14.01 9.59
N SER A 7 22.65 -12.82 8.99
CA SER A 7 21.41 -12.23 8.44
C SER A 7 21.25 -12.37 6.92
N PHE A 8 22.18 -12.97 6.18
CA PHE A 8 22.01 -13.10 4.73
C PHE A 8 20.88 -14.09 4.38
N MET A 9 20.88 -15.30 4.95
CA MET A 9 19.77 -16.24 4.75
C MET A 9 18.45 -15.70 5.30
N ALA A 10 18.46 -15.02 6.46
CA ALA A 10 17.25 -14.40 7.00
C ALA A 10 16.72 -13.29 6.10
N GLY A 11 17.61 -12.43 5.57
CA GLY A 11 17.25 -11.38 4.62
C GLY A 11 16.78 -11.95 3.27
N LEU A 12 17.40 -13.02 2.79
CA LEU A 12 16.98 -13.72 1.58
C LEU A 12 15.61 -14.37 1.74
N LEU A 13 15.34 -14.98 2.90
CA LEU A 13 14.02 -15.52 3.25
C LEU A 13 12.97 -14.41 3.30
N VAL A 14 13.26 -13.28 3.96
CA VAL A 14 12.36 -12.12 3.99
C VAL A 14 12.11 -11.58 2.59
N CYS A 15 13.13 -11.55 1.72
CA CYS A 15 12.99 -11.11 0.34
C CYS A 15 12.07 -12.05 -0.47
N ILE A 16 12.28 -13.36 -0.39
CA ILE A 16 11.44 -14.36 -1.07
C ILE A 16 10.00 -14.29 -0.56
N LEU A 17 9.82 -14.29 0.76
CA LEU A 17 8.50 -14.19 1.37
C LEU A 17 7.82 -12.88 0.97
N SER A 18 8.53 -11.74 1.01
CA SER A 18 7.99 -10.45 0.57
C SER A 18 7.56 -10.47 -0.89
N GLY A 19 8.28 -11.15 -1.76
CA GLY A 19 7.89 -11.33 -3.16
C GLY A 19 6.60 -12.15 -3.32
N ILE A 20 6.47 -13.25 -2.58
CA ILE A 20 5.27 -14.11 -2.58
C ILE A 20 4.06 -13.40 -1.98
N PHE A 21 4.26 -12.63 -0.91
CA PHE A 21 3.19 -11.90 -0.22
C PHE A 21 2.78 -10.61 -0.94
N SER A 22 3.64 -10.01 -1.77
CA SER A 22 3.34 -8.77 -2.50
C SER A 22 2.03 -8.83 -3.33
N PRO A 23 1.75 -9.88 -4.12
CA PRO A 23 0.49 -9.97 -4.86
C PRO A 23 -0.71 -10.43 -4.02
N MET A 24 -0.53 -10.91 -2.79
CA MET A 24 -1.64 -11.44 -2.00
C MET A 24 -2.74 -10.41 -1.71
N LEU A 25 -2.39 -9.13 -1.61
CA LEU A 25 -3.36 -8.05 -1.44
C LEU A 25 -4.28 -7.91 -2.68
N ASN A 26 -3.71 -8.07 -3.88
CA ASN A 26 -4.47 -8.12 -5.12
C ASN A 26 -5.31 -9.39 -5.22
N PHE A 27 -4.77 -10.54 -4.83
CA PHE A 27 -5.53 -11.79 -4.78
C PHE A 27 -6.68 -11.73 -3.79
N ALA A 28 -6.50 -11.13 -2.61
CA ALA A 28 -7.60 -10.90 -1.66
C ALA A 28 -8.72 -10.06 -2.29
N PHE A 29 -8.37 -9.06 -3.11
CA PHE A 29 -9.33 -8.26 -3.87
C PHE A 29 -10.06 -9.08 -4.95
N VAL A 30 -9.34 -9.88 -5.73
CA VAL A 30 -9.89 -10.69 -6.84
C VAL A 30 -10.74 -11.87 -6.32
N PHE A 31 -10.22 -12.63 -5.35
CA PHE A 31 -10.92 -13.77 -4.75
C PHE A 31 -11.92 -13.36 -3.65
N GLY A 32 -12.01 -12.07 -3.32
CA GLY A 32 -12.98 -11.51 -2.38
C GLY A 32 -14.38 -11.30 -2.98
N GLU A 33 -14.59 -11.60 -4.26
CA GLU A 33 -15.90 -11.57 -4.93
C GLU A 33 -17.05 -12.27 -4.17
N PRO A 34 -16.91 -13.50 -3.64
CA PRO A 34 -17.96 -14.13 -2.83
C PRO A 34 -18.28 -13.35 -1.56
N LEU A 35 -17.29 -12.72 -0.92
CA LEU A 35 -17.51 -11.85 0.24
C LEU A 35 -18.22 -10.55 -0.16
N ARG A 36 -17.87 -10.00 -1.33
CA ARG A 36 -18.55 -8.85 -1.94
C ARG A 36 -20.01 -9.17 -2.24
N ASN A 37 -20.30 -10.35 -2.79
CA ASN A 37 -21.65 -10.81 -3.11
C ASN A 37 -22.49 -11.07 -1.86
N ALA A 38 -21.90 -11.61 -0.80
CA ALA A 38 -22.56 -11.75 0.50
C ALA A 38 -22.90 -10.38 1.13
N ALA A 39 -22.00 -9.40 1.02
CA ALA A 39 -22.24 -8.03 1.48
C ALA A 39 -23.33 -7.32 0.64
N LEU A 40 -23.37 -7.55 -0.67
CA LEU A 40 -24.44 -7.09 -1.55
C LEU A 40 -25.79 -7.71 -1.19
N ALA A 41 -25.82 -9.02 -0.89
CA ALA A 41 -27.02 -9.73 -0.42
C ALA A 41 -27.51 -9.22 0.95
N ALA A 42 -26.61 -8.70 1.78
CA ALA A 42 -26.93 -8.01 3.03
C ALA A 42 -27.39 -6.54 2.82
N GLY A 43 -27.54 -6.07 1.57
CA GLY A 43 -28.06 -4.74 1.24
C GLY A 43 -27.00 -3.64 1.08
N ALA A 44 -25.70 -3.98 1.04
CA ALA A 44 -24.66 -2.99 0.79
C ALA A 44 -24.60 -2.58 -0.70
N SER A 45 -24.35 -1.30 -0.98
CA SER A 45 -24.07 -0.81 -2.34
C SER A 45 -22.73 -1.36 -2.86
N VAL A 46 -22.59 -1.62 -4.16
CA VAL A 46 -21.41 -2.26 -4.80
C VAL A 46 -20.06 -1.64 -4.37
N GLY A 47 -19.97 -0.31 -4.24
CA GLY A 47 -18.78 0.38 -3.74
C GLY A 47 -18.46 0.06 -2.26
N ARG A 48 -19.47 0.01 -1.40
CA ARG A 48 -19.33 -0.32 0.04
C ARG A 48 -18.99 -1.79 0.29
N ALA A 49 -19.37 -2.66 -0.64
CA ALA A 49 -19.01 -4.08 -0.56
C ALA A 49 -17.50 -4.30 -0.77
N ALA A 50 -16.84 -3.48 -1.60
CA ALA A 50 -15.38 -3.45 -1.71
C ALA A 50 -14.71 -2.87 -0.45
N ASP A 51 -15.34 -1.89 0.20
CA ASP A 51 -14.83 -1.31 1.45
C ASP A 51 -14.82 -2.34 2.59
N GLY A 52 -15.84 -3.20 2.69
CA GLY A 52 -15.87 -4.30 3.66
C GLY A 52 -14.74 -5.31 3.48
N LEU A 53 -14.38 -5.61 2.22
CA LEU A 53 -13.23 -6.44 1.89
C LEU A 53 -11.92 -5.77 2.30
N TRP A 54 -11.74 -4.47 1.99
CA TRP A 54 -10.56 -3.70 2.41
C TRP A 54 -10.42 -3.62 3.94
N ALA A 55 -11.51 -3.37 4.66
CA ALA A 55 -11.52 -3.35 6.11
C ALA A 55 -11.07 -4.69 6.70
N LEU A 56 -11.57 -5.82 6.16
CA LEU A 56 -11.17 -7.15 6.61
C LEU A 56 -9.70 -7.43 6.32
N THR A 57 -9.24 -7.17 5.08
CA THR A 57 -7.87 -7.46 4.67
C THR A 57 -6.85 -6.60 5.42
N LEU A 58 -7.12 -5.31 5.62
CA LEU A 58 -6.24 -4.42 6.37
C LEU A 58 -6.22 -4.77 7.86
N THR A 59 -7.35 -5.17 8.44
CA THR A 59 -7.42 -5.62 9.84
C THR A 59 -6.66 -6.95 10.03
N ALA A 60 -6.79 -7.87 9.09
CA ALA A 60 -6.02 -9.12 9.09
C ALA A 60 -4.51 -8.85 8.99
N GLY A 61 -4.09 -7.88 8.18
CA GLY A 61 -2.70 -7.43 8.08
C GLY A 61 -2.21 -6.66 9.31
N PHE A 62 -3.10 -5.99 10.04
CA PHE A 62 -2.76 -5.27 11.27
C PHE A 62 -2.34 -6.22 12.40
N LEU A 63 -3.00 -7.36 12.56
CA LEU A 63 -2.70 -8.34 13.63
C LEU A 63 -1.21 -8.75 13.72
N PRO A 64 -0.56 -9.26 12.66
CA PRO A 64 0.85 -9.64 12.72
C PRO A 64 1.78 -8.42 12.88
N ASN A 65 1.43 -7.27 12.28
CA ASN A 65 2.22 -6.05 12.40
C ASN A 65 2.20 -5.48 13.82
N ALA A 66 1.02 -5.39 14.42
CA ALA A 66 0.82 -4.94 15.80
C ALA A 66 1.47 -5.92 16.78
N GLY A 67 1.30 -7.23 16.56
CA GLY A 67 1.95 -8.26 17.38
C GLY A 67 3.47 -8.16 17.36
N TYR A 68 4.07 -7.99 16.18
CA TYR A 68 5.53 -7.82 16.06
C TYR A 68 6.03 -6.52 16.67
N ALA A 69 5.31 -5.40 16.44
CA ALA A 69 5.65 -4.12 17.04
C ALA A 69 5.60 -4.18 18.58
N LEU A 70 4.55 -4.79 19.14
CA LEU A 70 4.41 -4.96 20.59
C LEU A 70 5.52 -5.86 21.15
N TYR A 71 5.84 -6.96 20.47
CA TYR A 71 6.96 -7.82 20.82
C TYR A 71 8.29 -7.04 20.85
N LEU A 72 8.54 -6.17 19.85
CA LEU A 72 9.75 -5.37 19.78
C LEU A 72 9.82 -4.33 20.91
N ILE A 73 8.68 -3.70 21.26
CA ILE A 73 8.58 -2.72 22.36
C ILE A 73 8.90 -3.38 23.70
N VAL A 74 8.34 -4.57 23.96
CA VAL A 74 8.60 -5.35 25.17
C VAL A 74 10.06 -5.79 25.23
N ARG A 75 10.61 -6.28 24.11
CA ARG A 75 11.99 -6.77 24.02
C ARG A 75 13.04 -5.66 24.17
N ASN A 76 12.82 -4.50 23.56
CA ASN A 76 13.77 -3.37 23.60
C ASN A 76 13.56 -2.45 24.81
N ARG A 77 12.57 -2.73 25.69
CA ARG A 77 12.17 -1.88 26.83
C ARG A 77 11.98 -0.41 26.43
N SER A 78 11.54 -0.15 25.20
CA SER A 78 11.41 1.20 24.64
C SER A 78 10.08 1.88 24.98
N GLY A 79 9.27 1.30 25.89
CA GLY A 79 8.02 1.89 26.35
C GLY A 79 8.18 3.31 26.94
N ASN A 80 9.36 3.64 27.45
CA ASN A 80 9.65 4.96 28.00
C ASN A 80 9.92 6.06 26.93
N LEU A 81 10.20 5.67 25.67
CA LEU A 81 10.30 6.62 24.54
C LEU A 81 8.92 7.16 24.12
N TRP A 82 7.84 6.44 24.46
CA TRP A 82 6.48 6.80 24.06
C TRP A 82 6.01 8.11 24.72
N SER A 83 6.54 8.43 25.91
CA SER A 83 6.07 9.53 26.77
C SER A 83 6.52 10.93 26.33
N ARG A 84 7.51 11.08 25.44
CA ARG A 84 8.10 12.42 25.17
C ARG A 84 7.39 13.22 24.07
N HIS A 85 6.69 12.56 23.13
CA HIS A 85 5.98 13.22 22.02
C HIS A 85 4.69 12.48 21.59
N THR A 86 3.94 11.94 22.56
CA THR A 86 2.81 11.02 22.29
C THR A 86 1.72 11.65 21.44
N ALA A 87 1.28 12.88 21.74
CA ALA A 87 0.14 13.51 21.07
C ALA A 87 0.44 13.84 19.59
N GLY A 88 1.62 14.41 19.31
CA GLY A 88 2.04 14.72 17.94
C GLY A 88 2.26 13.46 17.10
N ASN A 89 2.94 12.46 17.66
CA ASN A 89 3.18 11.19 16.96
C ASN A 89 1.88 10.42 16.71
N LEU A 90 0.95 10.44 17.68
CA LEU A 90 -0.37 9.84 17.52
C LEU A 90 -1.16 10.55 16.42
N PHE A 91 -1.18 11.89 16.42
CA PHE A 91 -1.85 12.66 15.38
C PHE A 91 -1.33 12.33 13.98
N TRP A 92 -0.01 12.37 13.78
CA TRP A 92 0.60 12.04 12.48
C TRP A 92 0.38 10.58 12.06
N SER A 93 0.43 9.64 13.01
CA SER A 93 0.19 8.22 12.73
C SER A 93 -1.27 7.94 12.36
N THR A 94 -2.21 8.56 13.08
CA THR A 94 -3.64 8.46 12.77
C THR A 94 -3.94 9.12 11.43
N LEU A 95 -3.37 10.29 11.15
CA LEU A 95 -3.53 10.98 9.87
C LEU A 95 -3.02 10.13 8.70
N MET A 96 -1.83 9.53 8.84
CA MET A 96 -1.29 8.60 7.85
C MET A 96 -2.23 7.40 7.64
N GLY A 97 -2.74 6.79 8.71
CA GLY A 97 -3.67 5.66 8.63
C GLY A 97 -4.98 6.02 7.93
N VAL A 98 -5.55 7.18 8.25
CA VAL A 98 -6.77 7.70 7.60
C VAL A 98 -6.54 7.97 6.13
N LEU A 99 -5.42 8.59 5.75
CA LEU A 99 -5.07 8.85 4.35
C LEU A 99 -4.84 7.56 3.55
N CYS A 100 -4.17 6.58 4.16
CA CYS A 100 -3.94 5.27 3.56
C CYS A 100 -5.29 4.55 3.32
N TYR A 101 -6.16 4.52 4.32
CA TYR A 101 -7.49 3.92 4.19
C TYR A 101 -8.36 4.66 3.17
N ALA A 102 -8.35 5.99 3.19
CA ALA A 102 -9.06 6.81 2.21
C ALA A 102 -8.61 6.51 0.77
N SER A 103 -7.32 6.27 0.56
CA SER A 103 -6.79 5.86 -0.75
C SER A 103 -7.38 4.53 -1.22
N PHE A 104 -7.52 3.55 -0.32
CA PHE A 104 -8.18 2.27 -0.62
C PHE A 104 -9.70 2.39 -0.82
N LEU A 105 -10.38 3.31 -0.12
CA LEU A 105 -11.80 3.59 -0.35
C LEU A 105 -12.05 4.17 -1.75
N VAL A 106 -11.23 5.16 -2.16
CA VAL A 106 -11.29 5.75 -3.50
C VAL A 106 -11.01 4.68 -4.56
N TYR A 107 -10.05 3.80 -4.31
CA TYR A 107 -9.80 2.65 -5.18
C TYR A 107 -10.99 1.67 -5.21
N GLY A 108 -11.58 1.32 -4.08
CA GLY A 108 -12.74 0.41 -4.00
C GLY A 108 -13.93 0.94 -4.80
N SER A 109 -14.21 2.23 -4.67
CA SER A 109 -15.21 2.92 -5.50
C SER A 109 -14.83 2.90 -6.99
N GLY A 110 -13.59 3.29 -7.35
CA GLY A 110 -13.14 3.30 -8.75
C GLY A 110 -13.15 1.91 -9.39
N ALA A 111 -12.67 0.89 -8.68
CA ALA A 111 -12.66 -0.50 -9.13
C ALA A 111 -14.09 -1.07 -9.26
N SER A 112 -15.05 -0.60 -8.46
CA SER A 112 -16.45 -0.99 -8.60
C SER A 112 -17.08 -0.50 -9.91
N HIS A 113 -16.68 0.67 -10.41
CA HIS A 113 -17.09 1.17 -11.73
C HIS A 113 -16.46 0.40 -12.89
N LEU A 114 -15.23 -0.11 -12.71
CA LEU A 114 -14.54 -0.94 -13.71
C LEU A 114 -14.99 -2.42 -13.72
N GLY A 115 -15.80 -2.86 -12.75
CA GLY A 115 -16.29 -4.23 -12.67
C GLY A 115 -15.15 -5.25 -12.61
N ARG A 116 -15.17 -6.27 -13.49
CA ARG A 116 -14.15 -7.34 -13.54
C ARG A 116 -12.75 -6.83 -13.91
N LEU A 117 -12.65 -5.67 -14.56
CA LEU A 117 -11.38 -5.05 -14.94
C LEU A 117 -10.69 -4.33 -13.76
N GLY A 118 -11.41 -4.06 -12.67
CA GLY A 118 -10.86 -3.37 -11.50
C GLY A 118 -9.67 -4.11 -10.89
N GLY A 119 -9.75 -5.44 -10.75
CA GLY A 119 -8.66 -6.25 -10.18
C GLY A 119 -7.46 -6.46 -11.12
N ILE A 120 -7.69 -6.47 -12.44
CA ILE A 120 -6.67 -6.79 -13.46
C ILE A 120 -5.93 -5.53 -13.92
N VAL A 121 -6.67 -4.46 -14.20
CA VAL A 121 -6.15 -3.21 -14.76
C VAL A 121 -6.14 -2.09 -13.71
N GLY A 122 -7.18 -2.02 -12.88
CA GLY A 122 -7.29 -0.98 -11.85
C GLY A 122 -6.17 -1.05 -10.82
N TRP A 123 -5.75 -2.25 -10.41
CA TRP A 123 -4.73 -2.42 -9.37
C TRP A 123 -3.33 -1.89 -9.77
N PRO A 124 -2.76 -2.26 -10.93
CA PRO A 124 -1.51 -1.66 -11.41
C PRO A 124 -1.62 -0.14 -11.61
N LEU A 125 -2.77 0.35 -12.06
CA LEU A 125 -3.02 1.77 -12.28
C LEU A 125 -3.02 2.53 -10.95
N PHE A 126 -3.68 2.00 -9.92
CA PHE A 126 -3.64 2.53 -8.55
C PHE A 126 -2.22 2.59 -8.00
N MET A 127 -1.45 1.51 -8.11
CA MET A 127 -0.06 1.47 -7.65
C MET A 127 0.82 2.48 -8.38
N SER A 128 0.63 2.64 -9.69
CA SER A 128 1.39 3.59 -10.51
C SER A 128 1.04 5.05 -10.17
N MET A 129 -0.24 5.36 -10.01
CA MET A 129 -0.69 6.70 -9.58
C MET A 129 -0.23 7.04 -8.17
N SER A 130 -0.27 6.08 -7.26
CA SER A 130 0.26 6.24 -5.90
C SER A 130 1.76 6.57 -5.95
N LEU A 131 2.54 5.84 -6.76
CA LEU A 131 3.98 6.07 -6.90
C LEU A 131 4.31 7.45 -7.50
N ILE A 132 3.58 7.89 -8.53
CA ILE A 132 3.73 9.22 -9.13
C ILE A 132 3.42 10.31 -8.10
N THR A 133 2.32 10.14 -7.36
CA THR A 133 1.88 11.10 -6.34
C THR A 133 2.89 11.18 -5.20
N SER A 134 3.37 10.04 -4.69
CA SER A 134 4.41 9.99 -3.65
C SER A 134 5.71 10.64 -4.12
N ASN A 135 6.15 10.40 -5.36
CA ASN A 135 7.37 11.03 -5.88
C ASN A 135 7.21 12.53 -6.06
N SER A 136 6.03 12.98 -6.52
CA SER A 136 5.70 14.40 -6.68
C SER A 136 5.65 15.12 -5.33
N LEU A 137 4.99 14.53 -4.32
CA LEU A 137 4.99 15.07 -2.96
C LEU A 137 6.38 15.05 -2.34
N GLY A 138 7.17 14.00 -2.55
CA GLY A 138 8.56 13.94 -2.10
C GLY A 138 9.43 15.04 -2.72
N ALA A 139 9.20 15.37 -3.99
CA ALA A 139 9.84 16.50 -4.65
C ALA A 139 9.43 17.85 -4.02
N LEU A 140 8.15 18.02 -3.69
CA LEU A 140 7.62 19.22 -3.04
C LEU A 140 8.05 19.39 -1.58
N THR A 141 8.15 18.31 -0.80
CA THR A 141 8.66 18.34 0.59
C THR A 141 10.16 18.59 0.65
N GLY A 142 10.84 18.62 -0.50
CA GLY A 142 12.25 18.97 -0.61
C GLY A 142 13.18 17.83 -0.21
N GLU A 143 12.70 16.59 -0.07
CA GLU A 143 13.55 15.42 0.22
C GLU A 143 14.66 15.23 -0.82
N TRP A 144 14.45 15.75 -2.04
CA TRP A 144 15.40 15.67 -3.14
C TRP A 144 16.38 16.83 -3.25
N ARG A 145 16.35 17.84 -2.34
CA ARG A 145 17.24 19.01 -2.39
C ARG A 145 18.74 18.69 -2.29
N GLY A 146 19.09 17.50 -1.79
CA GLY A 146 20.48 17.01 -1.71
C GLY A 146 20.77 15.80 -2.61
N ALA A 147 19.82 15.37 -3.44
CA ALA A 147 19.98 14.15 -4.23
C ALA A 147 20.83 14.41 -5.50
N PRO A 148 21.70 13.47 -5.90
CA PRO A 148 22.49 13.61 -7.11
C PRO A 148 21.58 13.71 -8.35
N ALA A 149 21.90 14.60 -9.28
CA ALA A 149 21.10 14.86 -10.48
C ALA A 149 20.85 13.62 -11.38
N LYS A 150 21.63 12.55 -11.20
CA LYS A 150 21.39 11.24 -11.83
C LYS A 150 20.23 10.48 -11.19
N ALA A 151 20.10 10.50 -9.85
CA ALA A 151 19.00 9.85 -9.15
C ALA A 151 17.68 10.56 -9.45
N LEU A 152 17.69 11.90 -9.51
CA LEU A 152 16.51 12.68 -9.88
C LEU A 152 16.05 12.36 -11.32
N ARG A 153 17.00 12.32 -12.28
CA ARG A 153 16.71 11.94 -13.67
C ARG A 153 16.20 10.52 -13.81
N LEU A 154 16.74 9.57 -13.05
CA LEU A 154 16.27 8.18 -13.07
C LEU A 154 14.85 8.05 -12.50
N SER A 155 14.54 8.80 -11.43
CA SER A 155 13.19 8.87 -10.86
C SER A 155 12.18 9.45 -11.86
N LEU A 156 12.56 10.54 -12.54
CA LEU A 156 11.76 11.16 -13.60
C LEU A 156 11.54 10.22 -14.80
N LEU A 157 12.59 9.51 -15.22
CA LEU A 157 12.48 8.52 -16.30
C LEU A 157 11.54 7.37 -15.91
N GLY A 158 11.66 6.87 -14.68
CA GLY A 158 10.77 5.83 -14.14
C GLY A 158 9.32 6.27 -14.10
N MET A 159 9.04 7.50 -13.66
CA MET A 159 7.69 8.09 -13.73
C MET A 159 7.18 8.20 -15.16
N GLY A 160 8.02 8.63 -16.12
CA GLY A 160 7.65 8.66 -17.53
C GLY A 160 7.25 7.28 -18.06
N ILE A 161 8.01 6.25 -17.73
CA ILE A 161 7.71 4.85 -18.12
C ILE A 161 6.40 4.38 -17.47
N LEU A 162 6.15 4.71 -16.20
CA LEU A 162 4.90 4.37 -15.51
C LEU A 162 3.69 5.04 -16.15
N ILE A 163 3.81 6.32 -16.55
CA ILE A 163 2.74 7.03 -17.26
C ILE A 163 2.46 6.35 -18.60
N VAL A 164 3.49 6.01 -19.37
CA VAL A 164 3.32 5.26 -20.63
C VAL A 164 2.66 3.90 -20.39
N ALA A 165 3.07 3.17 -19.36
CA ALA A 165 2.47 1.89 -19.00
C ALA A 165 0.97 2.04 -18.65
N ILE A 166 0.60 3.07 -17.87
CA ILE A 166 -0.80 3.37 -17.55
C ILE A 166 -1.60 3.66 -18.83
N VAL A 167 -1.06 4.47 -19.76
CA VAL A 167 -1.74 4.81 -21.02
C VAL A 167 -1.95 3.55 -21.88
N ILE A 168 -0.93 2.69 -21.98
CA ILE A 168 -1.05 1.42 -22.72
C ILE A 168 -2.13 0.55 -22.09
N ILE A 169 -2.10 0.35 -20.77
CA ILE A 169 -3.08 -0.46 -20.05
C ILE A 169 -4.50 0.12 -20.19
N ALA A 170 -4.65 1.44 -20.10
CA ALA A 170 -5.93 2.13 -20.26
C ALA A 170 -6.48 2.00 -21.69
N SER A 171 -5.61 2.05 -22.71
CA SER A 171 -6.00 1.85 -24.11
C SER A 171 -6.29 0.38 -24.45
N GLY A 172 -5.56 -0.56 -23.85
CA GLY A 172 -5.75 -2.00 -24.06
C GLY A 172 -6.97 -2.58 -23.34
N GLY A 173 -7.45 -1.94 -22.28
CA GLY A 173 -8.66 -2.33 -21.56
C GLY A 173 -9.98 -1.88 -22.21
N GLN A 174 -9.92 -1.09 -23.31
CA GLN A 174 -11.09 -0.65 -24.09
C GLN A 174 -11.40 -1.56 -25.29
N ALA A 175 -10.57 -2.56 -25.58
CA ALA A 175 -10.79 -3.60 -26.59
C ALA A 175 -11.32 -4.89 -25.95
#